data_AF-A0A2V6T9C8-F1
#
_entry.id   AF-A0A2V6T9C8-F1
#
_cell.length_a   1.000
_cell.length_b   1.000
_cell.length_c   1.000
_cell.angle_alpha   90.00
_cell.angle_beta   90.00
_cell.angle_gamma   90.00
#
_symmetry.space_group_name_H-M   'P 1'
#
loop_
_entity.id
_entity.type
_entity.pdbx_description
1 polymer ?
#
loop_
_entity_poly.entity_id
_entity_poly.type
_entity_poly.pdbx_seq_one_letter_code
_entity_poly.pdbx_strand_id
1 'polypeptide(L)'
;MGTSFFRAPASPTQPDAGGGSEGAVETSFDRLVQYSPTLIDHFRNPRNAGVMREPDGVGEDEFTECMDLARFYLRVRDGRVEEARFQAYGCGPTLAACSAG
;
A
#
# COMPACT_ATOMS: atom_id res chain seq x y z
N MET A 1 -33.78 -16.75 1.13
CA MET A 1 -33.37 -15.69 2.08
C MET A 1 -32.33 -16.28 3.00
N GLY A 2 -31.08 -15.86 2.86
CA GLY A 2 -29.96 -16.41 3.62
C GLY A 2 -28.73 -15.57 3.33
N THR A 3 -28.70 -14.37 3.91
CA THR A 3 -27.55 -13.47 3.85
C THR A 3 -26.46 -14.04 4.73
N SER A 4 -25.51 -14.77 4.15
CA SER A 4 -24.27 -15.13 4.82
C SER A 4 -23.42 -13.87 4.98
N PHE A 5 -23.59 -13.22 6.13
CA PHE A 5 -22.71 -12.18 6.64
C PHE A 5 -21.31 -12.78 6.82
N PHE A 6 -20.38 -12.44 5.91
CA PHE A 6 -18.96 -12.57 6.18
C PHE A 6 -18.61 -11.60 7.31
N ARG A 7 -18.65 -12.08 8.55
CA ARG A 7 -18.14 -11.36 9.70
C ARG A 7 -16.62 -11.40 9.63
N ALA A 8 -16.02 -10.29 9.19
CA ALA A 8 -14.59 -10.08 9.29
C ALA A 8 -14.16 -10.32 10.76
N PRO A 9 -13.07 -11.06 11.02
CA PRO A 9 -12.55 -11.16 12.37
C PRO A 9 -12.16 -9.75 12.84
N ALA A 10 -12.56 -9.41 14.05
CA ALA A 10 -12.22 -8.14 14.67
C ALA A 10 -10.69 -7.96 14.63
N SER A 11 -10.26 -6.82 14.09
CA SER A 11 -8.86 -6.42 14.09
C SER A 11 -8.34 -6.47 15.53
N PRO A 12 -7.19 -7.11 15.80
CA PRO A 12 -6.62 -7.11 17.13
C PRO A 12 -6.35 -5.67 17.54
N THR A 13 -7.02 -5.23 18.61
CA THR A 13 -6.75 -3.98 19.30
C THR A 13 -5.25 -3.90 19.57
N GLN A 14 -4.61 -2.89 18.98
CA GLN A 14 -3.20 -2.60 19.25
C GLN A 14 -3.06 -2.32 20.75
N PRO A 15 -2.10 -2.94 21.45
CA PRO A 15 -1.93 -2.75 22.87
C PRO A 15 -1.50 -1.31 23.17
N ASP A 16 -2.21 -0.75 24.13
CA ASP A 16 -2.09 0.54 24.76
C ASP A 16 -0.63 0.79 25.17
N ALA A 17 -0.08 1.93 24.72
CA ALA A 17 1.25 2.39 25.06
C ALA A 17 1.28 2.81 26.55
N GLY A 18 1.56 1.84 27.43
CA GLY A 18 1.86 2.03 28.84
C GLY A 18 3.24 1.45 29.16
N GLY A 19 4.13 2.28 29.70
CA GLY A 19 5.51 1.92 29.98
C GLY A 19 5.69 0.86 31.08
N GLY A 20 6.84 0.18 31.03
CA GLY A 20 7.28 -0.74 32.07
C GLY A 20 8.45 -1.57 31.59
N SER A 21 9.65 -1.27 32.09
CA SER A 21 10.88 -2.02 31.90
C SER A 21 10.76 -3.42 32.50
N GLU A 22 11.11 -4.46 31.75
CA GLU A 22 12.00 -5.55 32.21
C GLU A 22 12.21 -6.59 31.10
N GLY A 23 13.50 -6.79 30.76
CA GLY A 23 14.10 -7.89 30.00
C GLY A 23 13.22 -8.79 29.14
N ALA A 24 13.09 -8.45 27.85
CA ALA A 24 12.85 -9.44 26.81
C ALA A 24 14.18 -9.69 26.10
N VAL A 25 14.56 -10.97 26.03
CA VAL A 25 15.66 -11.47 25.22
C VAL A 25 15.43 -10.99 23.78
N GLU A 26 16.18 -9.97 23.37
CA GLU A 26 16.11 -9.38 22.04
C GLU A 26 16.55 -10.46 21.06
N THR A 27 15.58 -11.19 20.50
CA THR A 27 15.86 -12.22 19.52
C THR A 27 16.48 -11.48 18.34
N SER A 28 17.76 -11.73 18.10
CA SER A 28 18.68 -11.01 17.21
C SER A 28 18.28 -10.99 15.72
N PHE A 29 17.05 -11.39 15.42
CA PHE A 29 16.39 -11.34 14.12
C PHE A 29 15.46 -10.13 13.97
N ASP A 30 14.94 -9.54 15.06
CA ASP A 30 14.01 -8.39 15.02
C ASP A 30 14.67 -7.06 14.62
N ARG A 31 16.00 -7.03 14.50
CA ARG A 31 16.76 -5.91 13.96
C ARG A 31 17.02 -6.00 12.45
N LEU A 32 16.55 -7.03 11.74
CA LEU A 32 17.14 -7.34 10.43
C LEU A 32 16.58 -6.57 9.22
N VAL A 33 15.32 -6.12 9.17
CA VAL A 33 14.86 -5.07 8.24
C VAL A 33 13.59 -4.44 8.80
N GLN A 34 13.67 -3.18 9.25
CA GLN A 34 12.47 -2.40 9.53
C GLN A 34 12.09 -1.60 8.28
N TYR A 35 10.86 -1.76 7.81
CA TYR A 35 10.31 -0.85 6.81
C TYR A 35 10.25 0.56 7.37
N SER A 36 10.58 1.54 6.52
CA SER A 36 10.52 2.93 6.94
C SER A 36 9.09 3.33 7.31
N PRO A 37 8.91 4.29 8.23
CA PRO A 37 7.58 4.82 8.54
C PRO A 37 6.83 5.30 7.30
N THR A 38 7.55 5.89 6.34
CA THR A 38 7.00 6.31 5.04
C THR A 38 6.44 5.14 4.23
N LEU A 39 7.20 4.04 4.11
CA LEU A 39 6.71 2.88 3.37
C LEU A 39 5.44 2.32 4.02
N ILE A 40 5.44 2.19 5.35
CA ILE A 40 4.27 1.70 6.09
C ILE A 40 3.06 2.61 5.92
N ASP A 41 3.24 3.94 5.95
CA ASP A 41 2.17 4.90 5.73
C ASP A 41 1.55 4.76 4.32
N HIS A 42 2.38 4.77 3.27
CA HIS A 42 1.91 4.64 1.90
C HIS A 42 1.28 3.26 1.60
N PHE A 43 1.75 2.20 2.26
CA PHE A 43 1.12 0.89 2.16
C PHE A 43 -0.26 0.85 2.82
N ARG A 44 -0.40 1.43 4.03
CA ARG A 44 -1.66 1.41 4.79
C ARG A 44 -2.68 2.42 4.29
N ASN A 45 -2.22 3.54 3.77
CA ASN A 45 -3.05 4.63 3.29
C ASN A 45 -2.60 5.08 1.89
N PRO A 46 -2.81 4.23 0.87
CA PRO A 46 -2.32 4.50 -0.47
C PRO A 46 -3.04 5.70 -1.07
N ARG A 47 -2.25 6.74 -1.35
CA ARG A 47 -2.66 7.95 -2.04
C ARG A 47 -2.86 7.64 -3.52
N ASN A 48 -3.89 8.20 -4.14
CA ASN A 48 -4.13 8.08 -5.58
C ASN A 48 -4.43 6.65 -6.09
N ALA A 49 -4.68 5.68 -5.20
CA ALA A 49 -5.16 4.37 -5.61
C ALA A 49 -6.56 4.46 -6.24
N GLY A 50 -6.76 3.70 -7.32
CA GLY A 50 -8.03 3.60 -8.02
C GLY A 50 -7.88 3.63 -9.54
N VAL A 51 -9.00 3.36 -10.20
CA VAL A 51 -9.11 3.49 -11.65
C VAL A 51 -9.61 4.88 -12.02
N MET A 52 -9.17 5.40 -13.16
CA MET A 52 -9.68 6.66 -13.73
C MET A 52 -10.59 6.35 -14.91
N ARG A 53 -11.77 6.97 -14.95
CA ARG A 53 -12.63 6.92 -16.14
C ARG A 53 -12.13 7.94 -17.15
N GLU A 54 -12.00 7.52 -18.41
CA GLU A 54 -11.59 8.37 -19.54
C GLU A 54 -10.28 9.13 -19.24
N PRO A 55 -9.17 8.41 -18.96
CA PRO A 55 -7.86 9.02 -18.83
C PRO A 55 -7.34 9.49 -20.19
N ASP A 56 -6.51 10.54 -20.19
CA ASP A 56 -5.83 10.99 -21.40
C ASP A 56 -4.65 10.06 -21.75
N GLY A 57 -4.08 9.36 -20.75
CA GLY A 57 -3.02 8.38 -20.94
C GLY A 57 -3.08 7.22 -19.94
N VAL A 58 -2.69 6.03 -20.41
CA VAL A 58 -2.57 4.82 -19.59
C VAL A 58 -1.22 4.19 -19.86
N GLY A 59 -0.47 3.89 -18.80
CA GLY A 59 0.75 3.10 -18.85
C GLY A 59 0.60 1.86 -17.97
N GLU A 60 1.10 0.72 -18.42
CA GLU A 60 1.08 -0.53 -17.68
C GLU A 60 2.42 -1.23 -17.87
N ASP A 61 2.94 -1.79 -16.78
CA ASP A 61 4.14 -2.61 -16.82
C ASP A 61 4.07 -3.73 -15.78
N GLU A 62 4.75 -4.82 -16.09
CA GLU A 62 4.81 -6.03 -15.28
C GLU A 62 6.25 -6.41 -14.96
N PHE A 63 6.54 -6.62 -13.67
CA PHE A 63 7.85 -7.06 -13.21
C PHE A 63 7.81 -8.56 -12.94
N THR A 64 8.30 -9.34 -13.90
CA THR A 64 8.10 -10.80 -13.98
C THR A 64 8.79 -11.54 -12.83
N GLU A 65 9.90 -11.03 -12.32
CA GLU A 65 10.71 -11.66 -11.28
C GLU A 65 10.00 -11.70 -9.91
N CYS A 66 9.20 -10.66 -9.61
CA CYS A 66 8.45 -10.57 -8.35
C CYS A 66 6.93 -10.68 -8.56
N MET A 67 6.48 -10.88 -9.80
CA MET A 67 5.07 -10.95 -10.18
C MET A 67 4.27 -9.72 -9.75
N ASP A 68 4.87 -8.54 -9.93
CA ASP A 68 4.21 -7.27 -9.66
C ASP A 68 3.66 -6.69 -10.97
N LEU A 69 2.44 -6.15 -10.93
CA LEU A 69 1.78 -5.48 -12.05
C LEU A 69 1.34 -4.10 -11.59
N ALA A 70 1.71 -3.05 -12.32
CA ALA A 70 1.26 -1.69 -12.04
C ALA A 70 0.71 -1.03 -13.29
N ARG A 71 -0.46 -0.40 -13.15
CA ARG A 71 -1.10 0.41 -14.17
C ARG A 71 -1.32 1.82 -13.63
N PHE A 72 -0.90 2.81 -14.39
CA PHE A 72 -1.06 4.22 -14.11
C PHE A 72 -2.00 4.89 -15.11
N TYR A 73 -2.81 5.81 -14.60
CA TYR A 73 -3.77 6.60 -15.36
C TYR A 73 -3.44 8.08 -15.17
N LEU A 74 -3.36 8.83 -16.28
CA LEU A 74 -3.02 10.25 -16.26
C LEU A 74 -4.12 11.08 -16.95
N ARG A 75 -4.44 12.22 -16.35
CA ARG A 75 -5.16 13.33 -16.98
C ARG A 75 -4.20 14.50 -17.15
N VAL A 76 -4.15 15.06 -18.36
CA VAL A 76 -3.19 16.10 -18.73
C VAL A 76 -3.94 17.32 -19.29
N ARG A 77 -3.63 18.50 -18.74
CA ARG A 77 -4.13 19.79 -19.20
C ARG A 77 -2.97 20.75 -19.37
N ASP A 78 -2.90 21.42 -20.51
CA ASP A 78 -1.87 22.43 -20.81
C ASP A 78 -0.43 21.94 -20.57
N GLY A 79 -0.17 20.67 -20.88
CA GLY A 79 1.14 20.04 -20.69
C GLY A 79 1.49 19.71 -19.23
N ARG A 80 0.53 19.77 -18.29
CA ARG A 80 0.72 19.40 -16.88
C ARG A 80 -0.20 18.25 -16.48
N VAL A 81 0.30 17.37 -15.61
CA VAL A 81 -0.53 16.32 -15.00
C VAL A 81 -1.49 16.97 -14.00
N GLU A 82 -2.78 16.86 -14.27
CA GLU A 82 -3.86 17.36 -13.41
C GLU A 82 -4.26 16.29 -12.38
N GLU A 83 -4.30 15.03 -12.81
CA GLU A 83 -4.68 13.91 -11.96
C GLU A 83 -3.86 12.67 -12.35
N ALA A 84 -3.36 11.96 -11.35
CA ALA A 84 -2.73 10.66 -11.49
C ALA A 84 -3.45 9.66 -10.58
N ARG A 85 -3.74 8.47 -11.11
CA ARG A 85 -4.29 7.34 -10.36
C ARG A 85 -3.50 6.08 -10.69
N PHE A 86 -3.51 5.11 -9.79
CA PHE A 86 -2.88 3.82 -10.05
C PHE A 86 -3.73 2.63 -9.59
N GLN A 87 -3.54 1.51 -10.27
CA GLN A 87 -3.97 0.20 -9.83
C GLN A 87 -2.77 -0.73 -9.88
N ALA A 88 -2.46 -1.40 -8.78
CA ALA A 88 -1.33 -2.31 -8.71
C ALA A 88 -1.69 -3.60 -7.98
N TYR A 89 -1.05 -4.69 -8.40
CA TYR A 89 -1.09 -6.00 -7.78
C TYR A 89 0.34 -6.40 -7.51
N GLY A 90 0.68 -6.68 -6.27
CA GLY A 90 2.07 -6.97 -5.94
C GLY A 90 2.38 -6.96 -4.46
N CYS A 91 3.68 -6.98 -4.17
CA CYS A 91 4.19 -6.93 -2.80
C CYS A 91 3.93 -5.56 -2.13
N GLY A 92 3.96 -5.54 -0.79
CA GLY A 92 3.72 -4.33 0.00
C GLY A 92 4.60 -3.13 -0.38
N PRO A 93 5.92 -3.32 -0.62
CA PRO A 93 6.79 -2.27 -1.14
C PRO A 93 6.34 -1.68 -2.48
N THR A 94 5.87 -2.51 -3.41
CA THR A 94 5.38 -2.05 -4.72
C THR A 94 4.12 -1.20 -4.56
N LEU A 95 3.18 -1.61 -3.73
CA LEU A 95 1.99 -0.81 -3.43
C LEU A 95 2.34 0.53 -2.77
N ALA A 96 3.30 0.53 -1.85
CA ALA A 96 3.78 1.76 -1.23
C ALA A 96 4.49 2.68 -2.24
N ALA A 97 5.31 2.12 -3.13
CA ALA A 97 6.02 2.86 -4.17
C ALA A 97 5.05 3.52 -5.16
N CYS A 98 4.02 2.81 -5.63
CA CYS A 98 3.02 3.39 -6.52
C CYS A 98 2.21 4.53 -5.86
N SER A 99 2.08 4.49 -4.54
CA SER A 99 1.42 5.54 -3.76
C SER A 99 2.32 6.76 -3.49
N ALA A 100 3.64 6.66 -3.68
CA ALA A 100 4.57 7.74 -3.40
C ALA A 100 4.59 8.73 -4.58
N GLY A 101 3.61 9.64 -4.61
CA GLY A 101 3.45 10.68 -5.62
C GLY A 101 2.95 11.98 -5.03
#